data_AF-I3CI45-F1
#
_entry.id   AF-I3CI45-F1
#
_cell.length_a   1.000
_cell.length_b   1.000
_cell.length_c   1.000
_cell.angle_alpha   90.00
_cell.angle_beta   90.00
_cell.angle_gamma   90.00
#
_symmetry.space_group_name_H-M   'P 1'
#
loop_
_entity.id
_entity.type
_entity.pdbx_description
1 polymer ?
#
loop_
_entity_poly.entity_id
_entity_poly.type
_entity_poly.pdbx_seq_one_letter_code
_entity_poly.pdbx_strand_id
1 'polypeptide(L)'
;MGQSICLSLVTKVYVAKPKRKPLDLEKLTLTFKQELPLDLSLFDFSETEEEYCWNIKPTELEQGLLPFLEAFYSQYYTHPNYIEGYQRILDRLRQERNALYYLDVAKCKYQECFQDDSKILDYLPYRHEYGSSVRFHFDAIILALAGKIYLEMSGGLLKFLNESVQLRFKAFPLAKCLNLYISE
;
A
#
# COMPACT_ATOMS: atom_id res chain seq x y z
N MET A 1 6.24 19.69 -8.41
CA MET A 1 5.24 18.80 -9.03
C MET A 1 3.96 18.93 -8.20
N GLY A 2 2.79 18.48 -8.68
CA GLY A 2 1.53 18.72 -7.98
C GLY A 2 1.15 17.54 -7.08
N GLN A 3 0.59 17.82 -5.91
CA GLN A 3 0.08 16.80 -5.00
C GLN A 3 -1.07 16.02 -5.64
N SER A 4 -1.08 14.69 -5.48
CA SER A 4 -2.12 13.82 -6.06
C SER A 4 -2.64 12.81 -5.03
N ILE A 5 -3.93 12.47 -5.05
CA ILE A 5 -4.41 11.33 -4.27
C ILE A 5 -3.96 10.05 -4.97
N CYS A 6 -3.33 9.16 -4.20
CA CYS A 6 -2.89 7.86 -4.65
C CYS A 6 -3.68 6.80 -3.90
N LEU A 7 -4.29 5.89 -4.66
CA LEU A 7 -4.74 4.61 -4.12
C LEU A 7 -3.70 3.56 -4.46
N SER A 8 -3.17 2.90 -3.44
CA SER A 8 -2.10 1.93 -3.59
C SER A 8 -2.40 0.63 -2.86
N LEU A 9 -1.77 -0.45 -3.30
CA LEU A 9 -1.69 -1.71 -2.58
C LEU A 9 -0.35 -1.75 -1.81
N VAL A 10 -0.41 -1.71 -0.49
CA VAL A 10 0.79 -1.80 0.36
C VAL A 10 1.38 -3.20 0.27
N THR A 11 2.66 -3.28 -0.09
CA THR A 11 3.41 -4.54 -0.23
C THR A 11 4.46 -4.72 0.85
N LYS A 12 4.92 -3.64 1.46
CA LYS A 12 5.84 -3.69 2.60
C LYS A 12 5.56 -2.55 3.57
N VAL A 13 5.71 -2.85 4.85
CA VAL A 13 5.80 -1.87 5.93
C VAL A 13 7.07 -2.13 6.70
N TYR A 14 7.81 -1.08 7.02
CA TYR A 14 8.98 -1.22 7.88
C TYR A 14 9.19 -0.04 8.82
N VAL A 15 9.84 -0.32 9.94
CA VAL A 15 10.17 0.63 11.00
C VAL A 15 11.64 0.47 11.34
N ALA A 16 12.41 1.55 11.23
CA ALA A 16 13.80 1.57 11.66
C ALA A 16 13.90 1.45 13.18
N LYS A 17 14.79 0.60 13.65
CA LYS A 17 15.07 0.43 15.07
C LYS A 17 15.83 1.65 15.60
N PRO A 18 15.36 2.27 16.70
CA PRO A 18 16.10 3.34 17.35
C PRO A 18 17.42 2.81 17.94
N LYS A 19 18.52 3.54 17.72
CA LYS A 19 19.87 3.17 18.17
C LYS A 19 20.04 3.06 19.69
N ARG A 20 19.14 3.65 20.49
CA ARG A 20 19.29 3.77 21.95
C ARG A 20 18.62 2.64 22.72
N LYS A 21 17.41 2.23 22.32
CA LYS A 21 16.63 1.20 23.02
C LYS A 21 15.60 0.61 22.06
N PRO A 22 15.53 -0.72 21.88
CA PRO A 22 14.60 -1.34 20.94
C PRO A 22 13.15 -0.97 21.26
N LEU A 23 12.33 -0.84 20.22
CA LEU A 23 10.89 -0.68 20.38
C LEU A 23 10.30 -2.01 20.87
N ASP A 24 9.30 -1.90 21.74
CA ASP A 24 8.43 -3.02 22.10
C ASP A 24 7.62 -3.44 20.86
N LEU A 25 7.91 -4.63 20.35
CA LEU A 25 7.30 -5.15 19.12
C LEU A 25 5.80 -5.40 19.27
N GLU A 26 5.33 -5.84 20.44
CA GLU A 26 3.90 -6.06 20.69
C GLU A 26 3.14 -4.74 20.66
N LYS A 27 3.69 -3.73 21.34
CA LYS A 27 3.13 -2.38 21.33
C LYS A 27 3.14 -1.77 19.93
N LEU A 28 4.24 -1.94 19.20
CA LEU A 28 4.37 -1.44 17.82
C LEU A 28 3.34 -2.08 16.90
N THR A 29 3.17 -3.40 17.00
CA THR A 29 2.17 -4.17 16.25
C THR A 29 0.74 -3.74 16.62
N LEU A 30 0.48 -3.44 17.89
CA LEU A 30 -0.82 -2.94 18.33
C LEU A 30 -1.10 -1.54 17.77
N THR A 31 -0.14 -0.61 17.83
CA THR A 31 -0.25 0.72 17.23
C THR A 31 -0.54 0.63 15.74
N PHE A 32 0.18 -0.25 15.03
CA PHE A 32 -0.08 -0.48 13.61
C PHE A 32 -1.54 -0.88 13.35
N LYS A 33 -2.05 -1.88 14.09
CA LYS A 33 -3.42 -2.39 13.92
C LYS A 33 -4.50 -1.35 14.24
N GLN A 34 -4.21 -0.37 15.09
CA GLN A 34 -5.17 0.65 15.51
C GLN A 34 -5.19 1.85 14.56
N GLU A 35 -4.01 2.27 14.12
CA GLU A 35 -3.86 3.52 13.38
C GLU A 35 -3.96 3.32 11.87
N LEU A 36 -3.48 2.18 11.35
CA LEU A 36 -3.46 1.91 9.93
C LEU A 36 -4.61 0.99 9.51
N PRO A 37 -5.28 1.28 8.39
CA PRO A 37 -6.33 0.44 7.83
C PRO A 37 -5.74 -0.77 7.08
N LEU A 38 -4.78 -1.48 7.69
CA LEU A 38 -4.04 -2.59 7.06
C LEU A 38 -4.17 -3.88 7.88
N ASP A 39 -4.48 -4.99 7.21
CA ASP A 39 -4.57 -6.31 7.85
C ASP A 39 -3.21 -7.04 7.84
N LEU A 40 -2.49 -6.94 8.96
CA LEU A 40 -1.18 -7.59 9.13
C LEU A 40 -1.20 -9.12 8.98
N SER A 41 -2.36 -9.78 9.02
CA SER A 41 -2.42 -11.23 8.80
C SER A 41 -2.01 -11.64 7.37
N LEU A 42 -2.02 -10.69 6.44
CA LEU A 42 -1.60 -10.85 5.04
C LEU A 42 -0.08 -10.66 4.85
N PHE A 43 0.66 -10.34 5.91
CA PHE A 43 2.08 -10.05 5.88
C PHE A 43 2.87 -11.09 6.68
N ASP A 44 4.09 -11.39 6.21
CA ASP A 44 5.10 -12.11 6.96
C ASP A 44 6.02 -11.11 7.67
N PHE A 45 6.21 -11.33 8.97
CA PHE A 45 7.11 -10.54 9.78
C PHE A 45 8.55 -11.04 9.65
N SER A 46 9.49 -10.10 9.51
CA SER A 46 10.91 -10.36 9.62
C SER A 46 11.60 -9.23 10.39
N GLU A 47 12.71 -9.57 11.03
CA GLU A 47 13.52 -8.63 11.81
C GLU A 47 14.96 -8.67 11.30
N THR A 48 15.52 -7.50 11.00
CA THR A 48 16.95 -7.34 10.70
C THR A 48 17.63 -6.63 11.87
N GLU A 49 18.94 -6.40 11.80
CA GLU A 49 19.63 -5.60 12.82
C GLU A 49 19.09 -4.16 12.90
N GLU A 50 18.63 -3.63 11.77
CA GLU A 50 18.27 -2.21 11.62
C GLU A 50 16.76 -1.96 11.60
N GLU A 51 15.93 -2.95 11.25
CA GLU A 51 14.52 -2.73 10.94
C GLU A 51 13.60 -3.86 11.44
N TYR A 52 12.37 -3.50 11.77
CA TYR A 52 11.23 -4.40 11.83
C TYR A 52 10.47 -4.32 10.51
N CYS A 53 10.22 -5.44 9.85
CA CYS A 53 9.64 -5.52 8.51
C CYS A 53 8.41 -6.42 8.48
N TRP A 54 7.38 -5.97 7.76
CA TRP A 54 6.21 -6.75 7.39
C TRP A 54 6.12 -6.72 5.87
N ASN A 55 6.34 -7.86 5.22
CA ASN A 55 6.25 -8.00 3.76
C ASN A 55 4.98 -8.76 3.41
N ILE A 56 4.23 -8.33 2.40
CA ILE A 56 3.04 -9.05 1.97
C ILE A 56 3.44 -10.46 1.55
N LYS A 57 2.65 -11.44 1.99
CA LYS A 57 2.88 -12.85 1.65
C LYS A 57 2.88 -13.03 0.14
N PRO A 58 3.92 -13.65 -0.46
CA PRO A 58 3.96 -13.89 -1.90
C PRO A 58 2.71 -14.61 -2.42
N THR A 59 2.17 -15.55 -1.64
CA THR A 59 0.96 -16.30 -1.98
C THR A 59 -0.29 -15.41 -2.12
N GLU A 60 -0.40 -14.35 -1.34
CA GLU A 60 -1.53 -13.40 -1.41
C GLU A 60 -1.47 -12.60 -2.72
N LEU A 61 -0.27 -12.22 -3.18
CA LEU A 61 -0.08 -11.57 -4.46
C LEU A 61 -0.34 -12.53 -5.62
N GLU A 62 0.26 -13.72 -5.60
CA GLU A 62 0.18 -14.71 -6.69
C GLU A 62 -1.25 -15.21 -6.94
N GLN A 63 -2.06 -15.32 -5.89
CA GLN A 63 -3.44 -15.78 -5.98
C GLN A 63 -4.44 -14.62 -6.13
N GLY A 64 -4.18 -13.51 -5.43
CA GLY A 64 -5.16 -12.43 -5.25
C GLY A 64 -5.00 -11.25 -6.20
N LEU A 65 -3.79 -10.95 -6.68
CA LEU A 65 -3.52 -9.68 -7.35
C LEU A 65 -4.30 -9.54 -8.66
N LEU A 66 -4.15 -10.52 -9.56
CA LEU A 66 -4.76 -10.43 -10.89
C LEU A 66 -6.30 -10.35 -10.83
N PRO A 67 -7.03 -11.23 -10.10
CA PRO A 67 -8.48 -11.11 -9.96
C PRO A 67 -8.93 -9.79 -9.34
N PHE A 68 -8.18 -9.29 -8.35
CA PHE A 68 -8.46 -8.01 -7.72
C PHE A 68 -8.30 -6.86 -8.72
N LEU A 69 -7.20 -6.81 -9.48
CA LEU A 69 -6.96 -5.76 -10.48
C LEU A 69 -7.99 -5.78 -11.60
N GLU A 70 -8.39 -6.95 -12.08
CA GLU A 70 -9.46 -7.09 -13.07
C GLU A 70 -10.78 -6.48 -12.58
N ALA A 71 -11.16 -6.79 -11.34
CA ALA A 71 -12.36 -6.24 -10.71
C ALA A 71 -12.24 -4.74 -10.41
N PHE A 72 -11.07 -4.28 -9.97
CA PHE A 72 -10.81 -2.88 -9.64
C PHE A 72 -10.77 -2.00 -10.89
N TYR A 73 -9.92 -2.33 -11.87
CA TYR A 73 -9.73 -1.51 -13.07
C TYR A 73 -10.98 -1.43 -13.94
N SER A 74 -11.75 -2.51 -14.07
CA SER A 74 -13.01 -2.48 -14.83
C SER A 74 -14.05 -1.53 -14.25
N GLN A 75 -13.98 -1.25 -12.95
CA GLN A 75 -14.89 -0.34 -12.26
C GLN A 75 -14.34 1.09 -12.16
N TYR A 76 -13.03 1.24 -11.96
CA TYR A 76 -12.40 2.55 -11.77
C TYR A 76 -12.11 3.25 -13.11
N TYR A 77 -11.49 2.54 -14.06
CA TYR A 77 -11.10 3.06 -15.36
C TYR A 77 -12.18 2.83 -16.41
N THR A 78 -13.22 3.65 -16.37
CA THR A 78 -14.38 3.54 -17.28
C THR A 78 -14.18 4.30 -18.60
N HIS A 79 -13.25 5.26 -18.64
CA HIS A 79 -13.00 6.05 -19.84
C HIS A 79 -12.13 5.24 -20.84
N PRO A 80 -12.49 5.16 -22.13
CA PRO A 80 -11.79 4.33 -23.12
C PRO A 80 -10.28 4.52 -23.17
N ASN A 81 -9.80 5.77 -23.04
CA ASN A 81 -8.37 6.10 -23.06
C ASN A 81 -7.54 5.38 -21.98
N TYR A 82 -8.14 4.99 -20.85
CA TYR A 82 -7.42 4.27 -19.79
C TYR A 82 -7.52 2.75 -19.92
N ILE A 83 -8.47 2.25 -20.74
CA ILE A 83 -8.72 0.81 -20.89
C ILE A 83 -7.51 0.11 -21.48
N GLU A 84 -6.94 0.66 -22.55
CA GLU A 84 -5.75 0.08 -23.18
C GLU A 84 -4.56 0.03 -22.21
N GLY A 85 -4.38 1.08 -21.40
CA GLY A 85 -3.30 1.17 -20.43
C GLY A 85 -3.34 0.07 -19.37
N TYR A 86 -4.48 -0.10 -18.70
CA TYR A 86 -4.58 -1.15 -17.68
C TYR A 86 -4.64 -2.56 -18.28
N GLN A 87 -5.20 -2.74 -19.49
CA GLN A 87 -5.21 -4.06 -20.14
C GLN A 87 -3.79 -4.55 -20.45
N ARG A 88 -2.90 -3.66 -20.90
CA ARG A 88 -1.47 -3.98 -21.09
C ARG A 88 -0.80 -4.45 -19.80
N ILE A 89 -1.17 -3.87 -18.65
CA ILE A 89 -0.70 -4.34 -17.34
C ILE A 89 -1.24 -5.73 -17.03
N LEU A 90 -2.55 -5.93 -17.16
CA LEU A 90 -3.17 -7.25 -16.89
C LEU A 90 -2.56 -8.34 -17.78
N ASP A 91 -2.37 -8.08 -19.07
CA ASP A 91 -1.76 -9.03 -20.00
C ASP A 91 -0.32 -9.35 -19.63
N ARG A 92 0.45 -8.37 -19.15
CA ARG A 92 1.81 -8.59 -18.67
C ARG A 92 1.81 -9.44 -17.40
N LEU A 93 0.98 -9.12 -16.42
CA LEU A 93 0.87 -9.89 -15.16
C LEU A 93 0.30 -11.31 -15.38
N ARG A 94 -0.40 -11.56 -16.49
CA ARG A 94 -0.85 -12.91 -16.87
C ARG A 94 0.28 -13.82 -17.36
N GLN A 95 1.40 -13.26 -17.84
CA GLN A 95 2.51 -14.03 -18.38
C GLN A 95 3.17 -14.92 -17.33
N GLU A 96 3.22 -14.44 -16.09
CA GLU A 96 3.88 -15.14 -14.99
C GLU A 96 3.17 -14.86 -13.66
N ARG A 97 2.67 -15.91 -13.00
CA ARG A 97 2.06 -15.82 -11.67
C ARG A 97 3.11 -15.93 -10.58
N ASN A 98 3.91 -14.89 -10.43
CA ASN A 98 4.99 -14.83 -9.46
C ASN A 98 5.02 -13.46 -8.78
N ALA A 99 5.11 -13.44 -7.45
CA ALA A 99 5.11 -12.20 -6.69
C ALA A 99 6.29 -11.27 -7.03
N LEU A 100 7.50 -11.83 -7.21
CA LEU A 100 8.69 -11.02 -7.57
C LEU A 100 8.51 -10.41 -8.95
N TYR A 101 8.00 -11.18 -9.93
CA TYR A 101 7.68 -10.67 -11.26
C TYR A 101 6.69 -9.50 -11.18
N TYR A 102 5.63 -9.60 -10.36
CA TYR A 102 4.66 -8.51 -10.17
C TYR A 102 5.30 -7.24 -9.62
N LEU A 103 6.14 -7.38 -8.60
CA LEU A 103 6.87 -6.25 -8.01
C LEU A 103 7.85 -5.62 -9.00
N ASP A 104 8.54 -6.43 -9.82
CA ASP A 104 9.48 -5.92 -10.81
C ASP A 104 8.76 -5.21 -11.96
N VAL A 105 7.58 -5.69 -12.38
CA VAL A 105 6.73 -4.97 -13.34
C VAL A 105 6.33 -3.58 -12.80
N ALA A 106 5.98 -3.49 -11.51
CA ALA A 106 5.65 -2.21 -10.87
C ALA A 106 6.85 -1.25 -10.85
N LYS A 107 8.05 -1.73 -10.57
CA LYS A 107 9.30 -0.93 -10.56
C LYS A 107 9.66 -0.35 -11.93
N CYS A 108 9.28 -1.02 -13.01
CA CYS A 108 9.54 -0.51 -14.36
C CYS A 108 8.64 0.69 -14.75
N LYS A 109 7.60 1.00 -13.97
CA LYS A 109 6.72 2.17 -14.14
C LYS A 109 6.14 2.33 -15.55
N TYR A 110 5.75 1.21 -16.17
CA TYR A 110 5.27 1.20 -17.56
C TYR A 110 3.96 1.96 -17.77
N GLN A 111 3.07 1.99 -16.76
CA GLN A 111 1.76 2.62 -16.82
C GLN A 111 1.46 3.29 -15.49
N GLU A 112 0.74 4.42 -15.50
CA GLU A 112 0.36 5.17 -14.28
C GLU A 112 -0.49 4.35 -13.30
N CYS A 113 -1.22 3.35 -13.80
CA CYS A 113 -2.11 2.51 -13.01
C CYS A 113 -1.41 1.34 -12.31
N PHE A 114 -0.09 1.14 -12.49
CA PHE A 114 0.67 0.07 -11.85
C PHE A 114 2.15 0.46 -11.72
N GLN A 115 2.49 1.16 -10.64
CA GLN A 115 3.84 1.65 -10.39
C GLN A 115 4.28 1.41 -8.95
N ASP A 116 5.55 1.11 -8.76
CA ASP A 116 6.15 1.15 -7.43
C ASP A 116 6.17 2.58 -6.88
N ASP A 117 5.68 2.72 -5.66
CA ASP A 117 5.87 3.87 -4.79
C ASP A 117 6.53 3.42 -3.48
N SER A 118 7.85 3.42 -3.51
CA SER A 118 8.68 3.12 -2.35
C SER A 118 8.81 4.33 -1.43
N LYS A 119 8.96 4.07 -0.12
CA LYS A 119 9.30 5.07 0.92
C LYS A 119 8.21 6.11 1.18
N ILE A 120 6.94 5.73 1.06
CA ILE A 120 5.84 6.53 1.59
C ILE A 120 6.06 6.65 3.11
N LEU A 121 5.93 7.86 3.64
CA LEU A 121 6.23 8.18 5.03
C LEU A 121 4.94 8.47 5.79
N ASP A 122 4.75 7.78 6.91
CA ASP A 122 3.71 8.13 7.87
C ASP A 122 4.27 8.20 9.29
N TYR A 123 3.70 9.09 10.10
CA TYR A 123 4.05 9.26 11.51
C TYR A 123 2.89 8.84 12.36
N LEU A 124 3.02 7.66 12.98
CA LEU A 124 1.99 7.17 13.88
C LEU A 124 2.28 7.57 15.31
N PRO A 125 1.25 7.93 16.10
CA PRO A 125 1.41 8.17 17.52
C PRO A 125 1.87 6.89 18.21
N TYR A 126 3.05 6.95 18.81
CA TYR A 126 3.67 5.85 19.55
C TYR A 126 4.35 6.43 20.78
N ARG A 127 3.63 6.41 21.91
CA ARG A 127 4.18 6.87 23.18
C ARG A 127 5.22 5.87 23.68
N HIS A 128 6.47 6.31 23.75
CA HIS A 128 7.55 5.60 24.44
C HIS A 128 8.38 6.59 25.26
N GLU A 129 9.30 6.10 26.08
CA GLU A 129 10.06 6.92 27.04
C GLU A 129 10.81 8.12 26.43
N TYR A 130 11.07 8.11 25.11
CA TYR A 130 11.90 9.10 24.42
C TYR A 130 11.20 9.82 23.26
N GLY A 131 9.91 9.59 23.05
CA GLY A 131 9.18 10.21 21.96
C GLY A 131 7.70 9.84 21.91
N SER A 132 6.94 10.62 21.16
CA SER A 132 5.49 10.46 21.00
C SER A 132 5.08 9.82 19.68
N SER A 133 6.02 9.57 18.76
CA SER A 133 5.73 8.98 17.46
C SER A 133 6.83 8.03 17.00
N VAL A 134 6.43 7.10 16.12
CA VAL A 134 7.32 6.23 15.36
C VAL A 134 7.05 6.49 13.89
N ARG A 135 8.13 6.55 13.12
CA ARG A 135 8.07 6.71 11.67
C ARG A 135 7.91 5.33 11.03
N PHE A 136 6.81 5.17 10.30
CA PHE A 136 6.57 4.01 9.46
C PHE A 136 6.92 4.37 8.02
N HIS A 137 7.53 3.40 7.35
CA HIS A 137 7.80 3.47 5.93
C HIS A 137 7.00 2.40 5.22
N PHE A 138 6.49 2.72 4.04
CA PHE A 138 5.72 1.81 3.22
C PHE A 138 6.30 1.74 1.83
N ASP A 139 6.32 0.53 1.28
CA ASP A 139 6.42 0.31 -0.15
C ASP A 139 5.06 -0.18 -0.64
N ALA A 140 4.60 0.37 -1.76
CA ALA A 140 3.30 0.08 -2.30
C ALA A 140 3.31 0.07 -3.83
N ILE A 141 2.28 -0.54 -4.41
CA ILE A 141 1.99 -0.47 -5.84
C ILE A 141 0.84 0.52 -6.03
N ILE A 142 1.08 1.62 -6.72
CA ILE A 142 0.06 2.57 -7.15
C ILE A 142 -0.89 1.86 -8.10
N LEU A 143 -2.18 1.91 -7.78
CA LEU A 143 -3.28 1.37 -8.59
C LEU A 143 -4.04 2.47 -9.32
N ALA A 144 -4.10 3.66 -8.72
CA ALA A 144 -4.74 4.83 -9.29
C ALA A 144 -4.15 6.14 -8.76
N LEU A 145 -3.99 7.10 -9.67
CA LEU A 145 -3.64 8.49 -9.40
C LEU A 145 -4.86 9.37 -9.68
N ALA A 146 -5.48 9.88 -8.64
CA ALA A 146 -6.68 10.71 -8.72
C ALA A 146 -6.32 12.19 -8.74
N GLY A 147 -5.82 12.67 -9.88
CA GLY A 147 -5.67 14.10 -10.23
C GLY A 147 -4.86 14.96 -9.25
N LYS A 148 -4.67 16.25 -9.59
CA LYS A 148 -4.04 17.22 -8.69
C LYS A 148 -5.05 17.74 -7.68
N ILE A 149 -4.63 17.90 -6.44
CA ILE A 149 -5.53 18.25 -5.34
C ILE A 149 -4.94 19.38 -4.53
N TYR A 150 -5.82 20.31 -4.17
CA TYR A 150 -5.56 21.38 -3.20
C TYR A 150 -6.47 21.12 -2.01
N LEU A 151 -6.06 20.26 -1.09
CA LEU A 151 -6.81 19.93 0.12
C LEU A 151 -5.87 19.95 1.33
N GLU A 152 -6.18 20.79 2.32
CA GLU A 152 -5.55 20.76 3.64
C GLU A 152 -6.42 19.93 4.60
N MET A 153 -5.77 19.29 5.60
CA MET A 153 -6.42 18.59 6.72
C MET A 153 -7.43 17.49 6.33
N SER A 154 -7.11 16.67 5.33
CA SER A 154 -7.99 15.62 4.80
C SER A 154 -7.83 14.23 5.44
N GLY A 155 -7.03 14.06 6.49
CA GLY A 155 -6.69 12.73 7.04
C GLY A 155 -7.90 11.85 7.38
N GLY A 156 -8.90 12.40 8.07
CA GLY A 156 -10.14 11.67 8.39
C GLY A 156 -10.98 11.32 7.15
N LEU A 157 -11.02 12.21 6.14
CA LEU A 157 -11.71 11.97 4.88
C LEU A 157 -11.00 10.88 4.06
N LEU A 158 -9.66 10.93 3.97
CA LEU A 158 -8.87 9.92 3.28
C LEU A 158 -9.04 8.55 3.92
N LYS A 159 -9.05 8.47 5.26
CA LYS A 159 -9.35 7.23 5.99
C LYS A 159 -10.74 6.70 5.66
N PHE A 160 -11.76 7.53 5.72
CA PHE A 160 -13.14 7.16 5.37
C PHE A 160 -13.27 6.66 3.92
N LEU A 161 -12.64 7.35 2.98
CA LEU A 161 -12.63 6.95 1.57
C LEU A 161 -11.88 5.63 1.36
N ASN A 162 -10.74 5.44 2.02
CA ASN A 162 -10.00 4.18 1.97
C ASN A 162 -10.87 3.03 2.45
N GLU A 163 -11.44 3.13 3.66
CA GLU A 163 -12.34 2.12 4.23
C GLU A 163 -13.54 1.82 3.31
N SER A 164 -14.09 2.84 2.64
CA SER A 164 -15.17 2.67 1.66
C SER A 164 -14.74 1.84 0.44
N VAL A 165 -13.52 2.06 -0.07
CA VAL A 165 -12.96 1.26 -1.16
C VAL A 165 -12.71 -0.17 -0.69
N GLN A 166 -12.13 -0.37 0.50
CA GLN A 166 -11.89 -1.70 1.07
C GLN A 166 -13.20 -2.49 1.21
N LEU A 167 -14.27 -1.84 1.70
CA LEU A 167 -15.60 -2.44 1.82
C LEU A 167 -16.20 -2.84 0.47
N ARG A 168 -16.00 -2.02 -0.58
CA ARG A 168 -16.46 -2.33 -1.94
C ARG A 168 -15.79 -3.59 -2.49
N PHE A 169 -14.50 -3.77 -2.22
CA PHE A 169 -13.70 -4.90 -2.70
C PHE A 169 -13.50 -6.00 -1.64
N LYS A 170 -14.36 -6.07 -0.61
CA LYS A 170 -14.23 -7.02 0.52
C LYS A 170 -14.17 -8.50 0.15
N ALA A 171 -14.56 -8.86 -1.08
CA ALA A 171 -14.42 -10.22 -1.60
C ALA A 171 -12.95 -10.60 -1.88
N PHE A 172 -12.06 -9.61 -1.99
CA PHE A 172 -10.64 -9.79 -2.24
C PHE A 172 -9.85 -9.49 -0.95
N PRO A 173 -9.07 -10.44 -0.40
CA PRO A 173 -8.25 -10.21 0.79
C PRO A 173 -7.32 -8.99 0.65
N LEU A 174 -6.72 -8.81 -0.52
CA LEU A 174 -5.84 -7.68 -0.84
C LEU A 174 -6.50 -6.31 -0.69
N ALA A 175 -7.82 -6.21 -0.71
CA ALA A 175 -8.51 -4.95 -0.44
C ALA A 175 -8.15 -4.39 0.94
N LYS A 176 -7.85 -5.25 1.92
CA LYS A 176 -7.42 -4.84 3.25
C LYS A 176 -5.97 -4.35 3.32
N CYS A 177 -5.24 -4.40 2.21
CA CYS A 177 -3.90 -3.83 2.08
C CYS A 177 -3.92 -2.49 1.32
N LEU A 178 -5.11 -1.97 1.00
CA LEU A 178 -5.23 -0.70 0.28
C LEU A 178 -4.93 0.48 1.20
N ASN A 179 -4.17 1.43 0.68
CA ASN A 179 -3.90 2.70 1.34
C ASN A 179 -4.19 3.86 0.39
N LEU A 180 -4.90 4.86 0.91
CA LEU A 180 -5.21 6.10 0.21
C LEU A 180 -4.46 7.25 0.89
N TYR A 181 -3.56 7.90 0.15
CA TYR A 181 -2.72 8.98 0.66
C TYR A 181 -2.53 10.07 -0.39
N ILE A 182 -1.94 11.19 0.01
CA ILE A 182 -1.54 12.25 -0.91
C ILE A 182 -0.05 12.08 -1.20
N SER A 183 0.33 11.88 -2.45
CA SER A 183 1.73 11.91 -2.88
C SER A 183 2.16 13.35 -3.12
N GLU A 184 3.42 13.66 -2.79
CA GLU A 184 4.05 14.98 -3.03
C GLU A 184 4.73 15.07 -4.41
#